data_AF-A0A9P9I8K3-F1
#
_entry.id   AF-A0A9P9I8K3-F1
#
_cell.length_a   1.000
_cell.length_b   1.000
_cell.length_c   1.000
_cell.angle_alpha   90.00
_cell.angle_beta   90.00
_cell.angle_gamma   90.00
#
_symmetry.space_group_name_H-M   'P 1'
#
loop_
_entity.id
_entity.type
_entity.pdbx_description
1 polymer ?
#
loop_
_entity_poly.entity_id
_entity_poly.type
_entity_poly.pdbx_seq_one_letter_code
_entity_poly.pdbx_strand_id
1 'polypeptide(L)'
;IVDPTPGGIYLGYWSKSREWQAVLVLSGVAPEQPIDIGFAGTIQDLGLTEQLPPCYTYDPQTGILDWQEDYKDGGPLVTERQFPVMYFDGLDFPSKSSVGWVAANDLQSVD
;
A
#
# COMPACT_ATOMS: atom_id res chain seq x y z
N ILE A 1 2.20 5.81 -11.19
CA ILE A 1 3.44 5.06 -10.85
C ILE A 1 3.09 3.58 -10.72
N VAL A 2 3.79 2.64 -11.39
CA VAL A 2 3.43 1.20 -11.39
C VAL A 2 4.31 0.32 -10.51
N ASP A 3 5.43 0.85 -10.01
CA ASP A 3 6.37 0.18 -9.11
C ASP A 3 7.01 1.22 -8.17
N PRO A 4 6.27 1.69 -7.15
CA PRO A 4 6.80 2.64 -6.17
C PRO A 4 7.78 1.95 -5.23
N THR A 5 8.80 2.67 -4.79
CA THR A 5 9.77 2.16 -3.82
C THR A 5 9.13 2.06 -2.44
N PRO A 6 9.09 0.86 -1.81
CA PRO A 6 8.65 0.73 -0.43
C PRO A 6 9.46 1.61 0.51
N GLY A 7 8.80 2.24 1.48
CA GLY A 7 9.40 3.25 2.36
C GLY A 7 9.61 4.63 1.72
N GLY A 8 9.31 4.79 0.42
CA GLY A 8 9.35 6.08 -0.26
C GLY A 8 8.14 6.96 0.09
N ILE A 9 8.36 8.28 0.09
CA ILE A 9 7.30 9.28 0.26
C ILE A 9 6.82 9.73 -1.12
N TYR A 10 5.51 9.77 -1.30
CA TYR A 10 4.83 10.15 -2.54
C TYR A 10 3.66 11.09 -2.23
N LEU A 11 3.09 11.72 -3.26
CA LEU A 11 1.76 12.33 -3.17
C LEU A 11 0.72 11.28 -3.51
N GLY A 12 -0.21 11.04 -2.60
CA GLY A 12 -1.37 10.18 -2.79
C GLY A 12 -2.65 11.01 -2.79
N TYR A 13 -3.54 10.77 -3.76
CA TYR A 13 -4.86 11.40 -3.75
C TYR A 13 -5.79 10.67 -2.78
N TRP A 14 -6.23 11.35 -1.72
CA TRP A 14 -7.12 10.76 -0.73
C TRP A 14 -8.58 11.10 -1.05
N SER A 15 -9.36 10.09 -1.44
CA SER A 15 -10.75 10.29 -1.86
C SER A 15 -11.66 10.88 -0.77
N LYS A 16 -11.36 10.66 0.52
CA LYS A 16 -12.15 11.21 1.64
C LYS A 16 -11.97 12.71 1.81
N SER A 17 -10.73 13.22 1.70
CA SER A 17 -10.44 14.66 1.80
C SER A 17 -10.51 15.36 0.44
N ARG A 18 -10.44 14.61 -0.68
CA ARG A 18 -10.32 15.12 -2.06
C ARG A 18 -9.07 15.98 -2.27
N GLU A 19 -7.99 15.64 -1.59
CA GLU A 19 -6.73 16.37 -1.63
C GLU A 19 -5.56 15.42 -1.88
N TRP A 20 -4.50 15.98 -2.48
CA TRP A 20 -3.21 15.33 -2.57
C TRP A 20 -2.48 15.50 -1.25
N GLN A 21 -2.07 14.39 -0.64
CA GLN A 21 -1.37 14.39 0.64
C GLN A 21 -0.08 13.59 0.52
N ALA A 22 0.92 13.96 1.32
CA ALA A 22 2.09 13.11 1.45
C ALA A 22 1.66 11.76 2.04
N VAL A 23 2.14 10.69 1.44
CA VAL A 23 1.90 9.32 1.87
C VAL A 23 3.21 8.55 1.84
N LEU A 24 3.36 7.62 2.77
CA LEU A 24 4.46 6.66 2.80
C LEU A 24 3.98 5.36 2.17
N VAL A 25 4.66 4.88 1.14
CA VAL A 25 4.33 3.58 0.52
C VAL A 25 4.83 2.45 1.42
N LEU A 26 3.93 1.55 1.79
CA LEU A 26 4.22 0.39 2.61
C LEU A 26 4.66 -0.78 1.73
N SER A 27 5.49 -1.66 2.28
CA SER A 27 5.85 -2.92 1.61
C SER A 27 4.62 -3.82 1.54
N GLY A 28 3.98 -3.90 0.37
CA GLY A 28 2.79 -4.72 0.14
C GLY A 28 3.10 -6.16 -0.29
N VAL A 29 4.14 -6.37 -1.09
CA VAL A 29 4.43 -7.69 -1.68
C VAL A 29 5.83 -8.14 -1.28
N ALA A 30 5.92 -8.74 -0.10
CA ALA A 30 7.05 -9.57 0.31
C ALA A 30 6.63 -10.44 1.51
N PRO A 31 6.63 -11.78 1.37
CA PRO A 31 6.11 -12.72 2.37
C PRO A 31 6.93 -12.82 3.67
N GLU A 32 8.13 -12.26 3.73
CA GLU A 32 9.06 -12.46 4.85
C GLU A 32 9.75 -11.19 5.34
N GLN A 33 9.38 -10.01 4.81
CA GLN A 33 9.97 -8.76 5.29
C GLN A 33 8.92 -7.98 6.08
N PRO A 34 9.16 -7.69 7.38
CA PRO A 34 8.34 -6.74 8.09
C PRO A 34 8.32 -5.41 7.31
N ILE A 35 7.27 -4.62 7.51
CA ILE A 35 7.23 -3.28 6.92
C ILE A 35 8.43 -2.50 7.49
N ASP A 36 9.50 -2.38 6.70
CA ASP A 36 10.80 -1.86 7.15
C ASP A 36 10.82 -0.34 7.21
N ILE A 37 9.91 0.20 8.01
CA ILE A 37 9.74 1.62 8.32
C ILE A 37 9.78 1.84 9.83
N GLY A 38 10.39 0.92 10.58
CA GLY A 38 10.39 0.90 12.04
C GLY A 38 9.16 0.22 12.67
N PHE A 39 8.44 -0.62 11.91
CA PHE A 39 7.27 -1.38 12.39
C PHE A 39 7.44 -2.88 12.16
N ALA A 40 7.53 -3.63 13.26
CA ALA A 40 7.63 -5.08 13.23
C ALA A 40 6.25 -5.75 13.16
N GLY A 41 5.45 -5.41 12.14
CA GLY A 41 4.14 -6.03 11.90
C GLY A 41 3.81 -6.18 10.42
N THR A 42 2.64 -6.74 10.17
CA THR A 42 2.15 -7.16 8.85
C THR A 42 1.07 -6.22 8.32
N ILE A 43 0.71 -6.36 7.05
CA ILE A 43 -0.47 -5.69 6.46
C ILE A 43 -1.78 -6.07 7.18
N GLN A 44 -1.84 -7.26 7.80
CA GLN A 44 -2.99 -7.74 8.56
C GLN A 44 -3.11 -6.99 9.88
N ASP A 45 -1.98 -6.75 10.56
CA ASP A 45 -1.95 -5.96 11.81
C ASP A 45 -2.40 -4.51 11.59
N LEU A 46 -2.31 -4.02 10.35
CA LEU A 46 -2.79 -2.71 9.92
C LEU A 46 -4.27 -2.71 9.46
N GLY A 47 -4.95 -3.86 9.47
CA GLY A 47 -6.34 -3.98 9.01
C GLY A 47 -6.53 -3.85 7.50
N LEU A 48 -5.45 -3.79 6.71
CA LEU A 48 -5.51 -3.59 5.26
C LEU A 48 -6.09 -4.80 4.51
N THR A 49 -6.12 -5.96 5.17
CA THR A 49 -6.72 -7.19 4.63
C THR A 49 -8.25 -7.22 4.74
N GLU A 50 -8.88 -6.32 5.49
CA GLU A 50 -10.35 -6.25 5.63
C GLU A 50 -11.05 -5.85 4.32
N GLN A 51 -10.38 -5.01 3.52
CA GLN A 51 -10.83 -4.55 2.21
C GLN A 51 -9.67 -4.65 1.22
N LEU A 52 -9.41 -5.87 0.75
CA LEU A 52 -8.30 -6.14 -0.15
C LEU A 52 -8.64 -5.68 -1.59
N PRO A 53 -7.78 -4.89 -2.24
CA PRO A 53 -7.94 -4.53 -3.64
C PRO A 53 -7.91 -5.75 -4.57
N PRO A 54 -8.59 -5.69 -5.74
CA PRO A 54 -8.64 -6.80 -6.69
C PRO A 54 -7.28 -7.15 -7.29
N CYS A 55 -6.27 -6.27 -7.19
CA CYS A 55 -4.93 -6.55 -7.66
C CYS A 55 -4.16 -7.57 -6.80
N TYR A 56 -4.71 -8.00 -5.67
CA TYR A 56 -4.04 -8.90 -4.74
C TYR A 56 -4.76 -10.22 -4.53
N THR A 57 -3.97 -11.22 -4.13
CA THR A 57 -4.40 -12.43 -3.44
C THR A 57 -3.77 -12.47 -2.06
N TYR A 58 -4.53 -12.89 -1.05
CA TYR A 58 -4.04 -13.02 0.32
C TYR A 58 -4.30 -14.45 0.83
N ASP A 59 -3.27 -15.08 1.39
CA ASP A 59 -3.40 -16.34 2.11
C ASP A 59 -3.37 -16.09 3.62
N PRO A 60 -4.50 -16.23 4.34
CA PRO A 60 -4.56 -16.00 5.78
C PRO A 60 -3.77 -17.00 6.63
N GLN A 61 -3.42 -18.17 6.08
CA GLN A 61 -2.64 -19.17 6.83
C GLN A 61 -1.15 -18.81 6.86
N THR A 62 -0.65 -18.28 5.75
CA THR A 62 0.77 -17.93 5.58
C THR A 62 1.04 -16.44 5.76
N GLY A 63 0.00 -15.60 5.74
CA GLY A 63 0.13 -14.14 5.77
C GLY A 63 0.64 -13.54 4.45
N ILE A 64 0.71 -14.35 3.39
CA ILE A 64 1.31 -13.95 2.12
C ILE A 64 0.34 -13.11 1.33
N LEU A 65 0.78 -11.91 0.95
CA LEU A 65 0.14 -11.07 -0.03
C LEU A 65 0.93 -11.11 -1.35
N ASP A 66 0.26 -11.48 -2.43
CA ASP A 66 0.85 -11.56 -3.77
C ASP A 66 -0.05 -10.85 -4.79
N TRP A 67 0.53 -10.46 -5.92
CA TRP A 67 -0.18 -9.90 -7.05
C TRP A 67 -1.04 -10.97 -7.74
N GLN A 68 -2.26 -10.60 -8.12
CA GLN A 68 -3.02 -11.36 -9.10
C GLN A 68 -2.30 -11.38 -10.45
N GLU A 69 -2.50 -12.45 -11.22
CA GLU A 69 -1.75 -12.74 -12.45
C GLU A 69 -1.74 -11.57 -13.44
N ASP A 70 -2.92 -11.00 -13.75
CA ASP A 70 -3.05 -9.86 -14.67
C ASP A 70 -2.41 -8.56 -14.17
N TYR A 71 -2.18 -8.47 -12.86
CA TYR A 71 -1.59 -7.32 -12.19
C TYR A 71 -0.10 -7.52 -11.94
N LYS A 72 0.53 -8.64 -12.33
CA LYS A 72 1.99 -8.81 -12.25
C LYS A 72 2.73 -7.89 -13.23
N ASP A 73 4.04 -7.77 -13.09
CA ASP A 73 4.84 -6.88 -13.93
C ASP A 73 4.72 -7.31 -15.40
N GLY A 74 4.44 -6.34 -16.28
CA GLY A 74 4.16 -6.59 -17.69
C GLY A 74 2.76 -7.15 -17.99
N GLY A 75 1.93 -7.38 -16.96
CA GLY A 75 0.54 -7.77 -17.10
C GLY A 75 -0.37 -6.63 -17.62
N PRO A 76 -1.54 -6.97 -18.19
CA PRO A 76 -2.44 -5.98 -18.78
C PRO A 76 -3.02 -4.98 -17.77
N LEU A 77 -3.13 -5.36 -16.50
CA LEU A 77 -3.73 -4.55 -15.43
C LEU A 77 -2.68 -3.95 -14.48
N VAL A 78 -1.39 -3.96 -14.86
CA VAL A 78 -0.30 -3.39 -14.06
C VAL A 78 -0.51 -1.91 -13.69
N THR A 79 -1.21 -1.15 -14.54
CA THR A 79 -1.54 0.26 -14.30
C THR A 79 -2.76 0.47 -13.39
N GLU A 80 -3.50 -0.60 -13.08
CA GLU A 80 -4.68 -0.59 -12.21
C GLU A 80 -4.37 -1.07 -10.78
N ARG A 81 -3.08 -1.31 -10.48
CA ARG A 81 -2.62 -1.65 -9.13
C ARG A 81 -3.03 -0.58 -8.11
N GLN A 82 -3.22 -1.02 -6.88
CA GLN A 82 -3.30 -0.16 -5.72
C GLN A 82 -2.18 -0.52 -4.76
N PHE A 83 -1.57 0.47 -4.11
CA PHE A 83 -0.45 0.28 -3.19
C PHE A 83 -0.89 0.60 -1.77
N PRO A 84 -0.43 -0.17 -0.78
CA PRO A 84 -0.71 0.14 0.61
C PRO A 84 0.09 1.36 1.02
N VAL A 85 -0.55 2.30 1.71
CA VAL A 85 0.09 3.54 2.15
C VAL A 85 -0.28 3.86 3.59
N MET A 86 0.60 4.61 4.25
CA MET A 86 0.33 5.32 5.49
C MET A 86 0.20 6.82 5.17
N TYR A 87 -0.80 7.48 5.75
CA TYR A 87 -0.97 8.92 5.67
C TYR A 87 -0.26 9.62 6.83
N PHE A 88 0.34 10.79 6.58
CA PHE A 88 0.93 11.63 7.64
C PHE A 88 -0.14 12.49 8.32
N ASP A 89 -1.02 11.86 9.11
CA ASP A 89 -2.14 12.52 9.80
C ASP A 89 -1.80 13.04 11.21
N GLY A 90 -0.55 12.90 11.64
CA GLY A 90 -0.06 13.33 12.96
C GLY A 90 -0.50 12.43 14.12
N LEU A 91 -1.07 11.26 13.84
CA LEU A 91 -1.47 10.28 14.84
C LEU A 91 -0.39 9.22 15.07
N ASP A 92 -0.43 8.56 16.23
CA ASP A 92 0.52 7.51 16.58
C ASP A 92 0.37 6.29 15.64
N PHE A 93 1.42 6.00 14.87
CA PHE A 93 1.53 4.75 14.10
C PHE A 93 1.95 3.59 15.01
N PRO A 94 1.46 2.35 14.82
CA PRO A 94 0.47 1.89 13.83
C PRO A 94 -0.99 1.99 14.31
N SER A 95 -1.23 2.22 15.61
CA SER A 95 -2.54 1.97 16.22
C SER A 95 -3.61 3.02 15.95
N LYS A 96 -3.22 4.24 15.58
CA LYS A 96 -4.13 5.37 15.34
C LYS A 96 -3.97 6.02 13.97
N SER A 97 -2.85 5.79 13.31
CA SER A 97 -2.56 6.33 11.99
C SER A 97 -3.51 5.81 10.92
N SER A 98 -3.90 6.68 10.01
CA SER A 98 -4.66 6.30 8.83
C SER A 98 -3.76 5.52 7.86
N VAL A 99 -4.21 4.34 7.48
CA VAL A 99 -3.64 3.52 6.41
C VAL A 99 -4.70 3.25 5.35
N GLY A 100 -4.28 2.94 4.13
CA GLY A 100 -5.21 2.58 3.07
C GLY A 100 -4.53 2.16 1.79
N TRP A 101 -5.34 2.04 0.74
CA TRP A 101 -4.89 1.69 -0.60
C TRP A 101 -5.02 2.90 -1.52
N VAL A 102 -3.96 3.21 -2.29
CA VAL A 102 -3.95 4.30 -3.28
C VAL A 102 -3.68 3.71 -4.65
N ALA A 103 -4.49 4.08 -5.65
CA ALA A 103 -4.31 3.60 -7.01
C ALA A 103 -2.98 4.10 -7.61
N ALA A 104 -2.39 3.29 -8.49
CA ALA A 104 -1.18 3.63 -9.24
C ALA A 104 -1.30 4.97 -9.98
N ASN A 105 -2.50 5.30 -10.49
CA ASN A 105 -2.81 6.55 -11.19
C ASN A 105 -3.01 7.74 -10.24
N ASP A 106 -3.26 7.46 -8.96
CA ASP A 106 -3.47 8.43 -7.89
C ASP A 106 -2.23 8.60 -7.01
N LEU A 107 -1.07 8.14 -7.49
CA LEU A 107 0.23 8.25 -6.84
C LEU A 107 1.22 9.03 -7.73
N GLN A 108 1.83 10.08 -7.17
CA GLN A 108 2.80 10.93 -7.85
C GLN A 108 4.09 11.07 -7.04
N SER A 109 5.22 11.24 -7.71
CA SER A 109 6.50 11.58 -7.06
C SER A 109 6.43 12.99 -6.47
N VAL A 110 7.18 13.22 -5.39
CA VAL A 110 7.28 14.52 -4.69
C VAL A 110 8.41 15.41 -5.25
N ASP A 111 8.95 15.09 -6.44
CA ASP A 111 10.07 15.82 -7.08
C ASP A 111 9.73 17.26 -7.48
#